data_AF-A0A1Q6KFK0-F1
#
_entry.id   AF-A0A1Q6KFK0-F1
#
_cell.length_a   1.000
_cell.length_b   1.000
_cell.length_c   1.000
_cell.angle_alpha   90.00
_cell.angle_beta   90.00
_cell.angle_gamma   90.00
#
_symmetry.space_group_name_H-M   'P 1'
#
loop_
_entity.id
_entity.type
_entity.pdbx_description
1 polymer ?
#
loop_
_entity_poly.entity_id
_entity_poly.type
_entity_poly.pdbx_seq_one_letter_code
_entity_poly.pdbx_strand_id
1 'polypeptide(L)'
;MFGKILKKDKNEELEKVLEKKQIDEQAKNLLQGILYKIEVAYKDYQKVKTTEETEEQYVEQLILNIKKNCNKITIVKLNQKLADEELQKELKKNKYYVGKDEIISYPIEEKLLYAIEKKSTNDKILNNKYGYAIAEAVSNFINDGKNIDRIEVLRDFNGWSWTTIKKEIENIDANLVFQIIQILYGKGFLDNWIQDKDGIVDYFKIIPEKAIIELLMKIALANEGKTNEDLTSKIENKLQILDKELEKYEDTEANIEKISKHRKEKMEELKEIEKIIGQDSRLKAEYKKRNEDAPIEKKIFNIKVLKKELNDKKNKILNEISEDNYLLNPKNYMESKKQIKKEIENLQVVKYTKKQREKLLIEFIQEFLKCFNSKIAKTEKQEEILSLIYQFRYFMCLPFNLTQNVKDVDVIKEDVTKTEKQLVEKAIEKKVISDVPLEVMQHLFETRIVILEELYYRIETKDEKYYVQIFDDNITEEKFEVKSIGNIKTNKKLKIFI
;
A
#
# COMPACT_ATOMS: atom_id res chain seq x y z
N MET A 1 -28.09 -24.25 -30.43
CA MET A 1 -27.50 -23.62 -31.63
C MET A 1 -27.68 -22.10 -31.55
N PHE A 2 -26.99 -21.43 -30.62
CA PHE A 2 -26.65 -19.99 -30.58
C PHE A 2 -25.83 -19.81 -29.29
N GLY A 3 -24.55 -19.46 -29.39
CA GLY A 3 -23.66 -19.40 -28.21
C GLY A 3 -22.17 -19.50 -28.49
N LYS A 4 -21.74 -19.72 -29.75
CA LYS A 4 -20.40 -19.32 -30.18
C LYS A 4 -20.41 -17.81 -30.45
N ILE A 5 -20.48 -17.02 -29.37
CA ILE A 5 -20.07 -15.62 -29.44
C ILE A 5 -18.59 -15.67 -29.80
N LEU A 6 -18.20 -14.99 -30.89
CA LEU A 6 -16.81 -14.84 -31.30
C LEU A 6 -15.97 -14.44 -30.08
N LYS A 7 -15.16 -15.34 -29.52
CA LYS A 7 -14.14 -15.00 -28.53
C LYS A 7 -13.25 -13.98 -29.25
N LYS A 8 -13.31 -12.69 -28.86
CA LYS A 8 -12.44 -11.67 -29.44
C LYS A 8 -11.01 -12.14 -29.22
N ASP A 9 -10.25 -12.25 -30.29
CA ASP A 9 -8.84 -12.59 -30.18
C ASP A 9 -8.12 -11.44 -29.45
N LYS A 10 -7.70 -11.71 -28.20
CA LYS A 10 -7.04 -10.71 -27.36
C LYS A 10 -5.69 -10.29 -27.92
N ASN A 11 -5.02 -11.16 -28.69
CA ASN A 11 -3.83 -10.80 -29.43
C ASN A 11 -4.17 -9.82 -30.56
N GLU A 12 -5.27 -10.04 -31.29
CA GLU A 12 -5.73 -9.09 -32.31
C GLU A 12 -6.12 -7.73 -31.71
N GLU A 13 -6.73 -7.72 -30.52
CA GLU A 13 -7.04 -6.47 -29.80
C GLU A 13 -5.78 -5.74 -29.35
N LEU A 14 -4.80 -6.47 -28.81
CA LEU A 14 -3.49 -5.93 -28.44
C LEU A 14 -2.79 -5.33 -29.67
N GLU A 15 -2.68 -6.07 -30.78
CA GLU A 15 -2.03 -5.59 -32.01
C GLU A 15 -2.61 -4.27 -32.50
N LYS A 16 -3.95 -4.15 -32.55
CA LYS A 16 -4.63 -2.90 -32.94
C LYS A 16 -4.29 -1.72 -32.03
N VAL A 17 -3.96 -1.96 -30.76
CA VAL A 17 -3.50 -0.93 -29.81
C VAL A 17 -2.03 -0.60 -30.07
N LEU A 18 -1.18 -1.61 -30.29
CA LEU A 18 0.26 -1.45 -30.48
C LEU A 18 0.61 -0.76 -31.81
N GLU A 19 -0.13 -1.02 -32.90
CA GLU A 19 0.04 -0.39 -34.22
C GLU A 19 -0.09 1.14 -34.18
N LYS A 20 -0.84 1.68 -33.20
CA LYS A 20 -1.10 3.11 -33.05
C LYS A 20 -0.07 3.82 -32.16
N LYS A 21 0.99 3.12 -31.74
CA LYS A 21 1.95 3.57 -30.72
C LYS A 21 3.39 3.39 -31.20
N GLN A 22 4.32 4.07 -30.55
CA GLN A 22 5.76 3.97 -30.83
C GLN A 22 6.38 2.82 -30.03
N ILE A 23 5.95 1.60 -30.33
CA ILE A 23 6.39 0.38 -29.63
C ILE A 23 7.23 -0.44 -30.59
N ASP A 24 8.48 -0.73 -30.21
CA ASP A 24 9.37 -1.51 -31.07
C ASP A 24 8.91 -2.98 -31.20
N GLU A 25 9.35 -3.64 -32.27
CA GLU A 25 8.94 -5.03 -32.57
C GLU A 25 9.30 -6.01 -31.46
N GLN A 26 10.40 -5.78 -30.74
CA GLN A 26 10.79 -6.65 -29.64
C GLN A 26 9.82 -6.51 -28.45
N ALA A 27 9.37 -5.30 -28.13
CA ALA A 27 8.35 -5.04 -27.13
C ALA A 27 7.01 -5.69 -27.53
N LYS A 28 6.61 -5.60 -28.79
CA LYS A 28 5.38 -6.26 -29.28
C LYS A 28 5.43 -7.78 -29.03
N ASN A 29 6.54 -8.41 -29.41
CA ASN A 29 6.73 -9.86 -29.20
C ASN A 29 6.70 -10.24 -27.71
N LEU A 30 7.32 -9.44 -26.83
CA LEU A 30 7.27 -9.69 -25.38
C LEU A 30 5.85 -9.54 -24.83
N LEU A 31 5.08 -8.56 -25.29
CA LEU A 31 3.69 -8.35 -24.84
C LEU A 31 2.78 -9.50 -25.27
N GLN A 32 2.94 -10.02 -26.48
CA GLN A 32 2.24 -11.24 -26.92
C GLN A 32 2.64 -12.45 -26.05
N GLY A 33 3.93 -12.60 -25.76
CA GLY A 33 4.43 -13.65 -24.85
C GLY A 33 3.83 -13.56 -23.44
N ILE A 34 3.70 -12.35 -22.91
CA ILE A 34 3.03 -12.07 -21.63
C ILE A 34 1.57 -12.53 -21.68
N LEU A 35 0.80 -12.21 -22.73
CA LEU A 35 -0.60 -12.65 -22.84
C LEU A 35 -0.72 -14.17 -22.85
N TYR A 36 0.14 -14.86 -23.60
CA TYR A 36 0.15 -16.33 -23.63
C TYR A 36 0.46 -16.94 -22.26
N LYS A 37 1.46 -16.42 -21.54
CA LYS A 37 1.80 -16.92 -20.22
C LYS A 37 0.69 -16.66 -19.19
N ILE A 38 0.02 -15.52 -19.28
CA ILE A 38 -1.17 -15.24 -18.47
C ILE A 38 -2.24 -16.29 -18.74
N GLU A 39 -2.60 -16.57 -20.00
CA GLU A 39 -3.62 -17.57 -20.36
C GLU A 39 -3.29 -18.96 -19.76
N VAL A 40 -2.03 -19.36 -19.76
CA VAL A 40 -1.58 -20.63 -19.19
C VAL A 40 -1.66 -20.63 -17.65
N ALA A 41 -1.24 -19.54 -17.00
CA ALA A 41 -1.09 -19.47 -15.55
C ALA A 41 -2.36 -19.03 -14.79
N TYR A 42 -3.31 -18.37 -15.46
CA TYR A 42 -4.38 -17.62 -14.79
C TYR A 42 -5.30 -18.50 -13.95
N LYS A 43 -5.61 -19.72 -14.41
CA LYS A 43 -6.49 -20.62 -13.66
C LYS A 43 -5.91 -21.01 -12.30
N ASP A 44 -4.62 -21.33 -12.27
CA ASP A 44 -3.92 -21.67 -11.03
C ASP A 44 -3.80 -20.43 -10.13
N TYR A 45 -3.44 -19.28 -10.71
CA TYR A 45 -3.44 -17.99 -10.01
C TYR A 45 -4.80 -17.69 -9.36
N GLN A 46 -5.87 -17.86 -10.13
CA GLN A 46 -7.23 -17.59 -9.70
C GLN A 46 -7.64 -18.52 -8.56
N LYS A 47 -7.32 -19.81 -8.68
CA LYS A 47 -7.61 -20.83 -7.66
C LYS A 47 -6.85 -20.54 -6.37
N VAL A 48 -5.54 -20.31 -6.46
CA VAL A 48 -4.64 -20.11 -5.32
C VAL A 48 -4.96 -18.85 -4.54
N LYS A 49 -5.34 -17.75 -5.22
CA LYS A 49 -5.69 -16.46 -4.56
C LYS A 49 -7.18 -16.29 -4.27
N THR A 50 -8.05 -17.13 -4.82
CA THR A 50 -9.52 -16.97 -4.73
C THR A 50 -10.02 -15.62 -5.27
N THR A 51 -9.36 -15.08 -6.30
CA THR A 51 -9.80 -13.83 -6.91
C THR A 51 -11.07 -14.05 -7.74
N GLU A 52 -11.98 -13.07 -7.68
CA GLU A 52 -13.20 -13.05 -8.50
C GLU A 52 -12.95 -12.47 -9.91
N GLU A 53 -11.80 -11.83 -10.13
CA GLU A 53 -11.42 -11.33 -11.45
C GLU A 53 -11.24 -12.50 -12.42
N THR A 54 -11.76 -12.35 -13.64
CA THR A 54 -11.58 -13.31 -14.72
C THR A 54 -10.32 -13.00 -15.52
N GLU A 55 -9.77 -14.00 -16.21
CA GLU A 55 -8.63 -13.83 -17.13
C GLU A 55 -8.93 -12.73 -18.16
N GLU A 56 -10.16 -12.73 -18.70
CA GLU A 56 -10.60 -11.74 -19.68
C GLU A 56 -10.55 -10.31 -19.10
N GLN A 57 -11.06 -10.11 -17.88
CA GLN A 57 -11.00 -8.81 -17.19
C GLN A 57 -9.57 -8.37 -16.91
N TYR A 58 -8.72 -9.31 -16.47
CA TYR A 58 -7.31 -9.04 -16.22
C TYR A 58 -6.60 -8.56 -17.50
N VAL A 59 -6.79 -9.28 -18.61
CA VAL A 59 -6.16 -8.98 -19.90
C VAL A 59 -6.72 -7.68 -20.50
N GLU A 60 -8.03 -7.45 -20.40
CA GLU A 60 -8.64 -6.18 -20.82
C GLU A 60 -8.05 -4.98 -20.08
N GLN A 61 -7.84 -5.10 -18.77
CA GLN A 61 -7.23 -4.04 -17.98
C GLN A 61 -5.77 -3.78 -18.40
N LEU A 62 -4.99 -4.83 -18.69
CA LEU A 62 -3.63 -4.68 -19.21
C LEU A 62 -3.61 -3.94 -20.56
N ILE A 63 -4.44 -4.37 -21.51
CA ILE A 63 -4.56 -3.71 -22.82
C ILE A 63 -5.02 -2.25 -22.64
N LEU A 64 -5.94 -1.98 -21.72
CA LEU A 64 -6.41 -0.63 -21.42
C LEU A 64 -5.30 0.26 -20.83
N ASN A 65 -4.48 -0.29 -19.93
CA ASN A 65 -3.32 0.39 -19.34
C ASN A 65 -2.31 0.78 -20.43
N ILE A 66 -1.98 -0.14 -21.34
CA ILE A 66 -1.11 0.13 -22.50
C ILE A 66 -1.75 1.21 -23.38
N LYS A 67 -3.03 1.06 -23.71
CA LYS A 67 -3.77 1.99 -24.57
C LYS A 67 -3.75 3.42 -24.03
N LYS A 68 -4.00 3.61 -22.73
CA LYS A 68 -4.13 4.93 -22.12
C LYS A 68 -2.80 5.57 -21.74
N ASN A 69 -1.84 4.78 -21.25
CA ASN A 69 -0.70 5.33 -20.52
C ASN A 69 0.67 5.09 -21.19
N CYS A 70 0.75 4.17 -22.17
CA CYS A 70 2.02 3.81 -22.81
C CYS A 70 2.04 4.30 -24.26
N ASN A 71 2.75 5.39 -24.56
CA ASN A 71 2.86 5.91 -25.93
C ASN A 71 4.08 5.37 -26.66
N LYS A 72 5.18 5.15 -25.92
CA LYS A 72 6.44 4.64 -26.43
C LYS A 72 6.99 3.56 -25.50
N ILE A 73 7.40 2.43 -26.07
CA ILE A 73 8.08 1.35 -25.34
C ILE A 73 9.30 0.93 -26.17
N THR A 74 10.47 0.94 -25.53
CA THR A 74 11.74 0.54 -26.15
C THR A 74 12.42 -0.57 -25.37
N ILE A 75 12.84 -1.63 -26.05
CA ILE A 75 13.61 -2.73 -25.48
C ILE A 75 15.10 -2.50 -25.77
N VAL A 76 15.90 -2.49 -24.72
CA VAL A 76 17.35 -2.33 -24.80
C VAL A 76 18.05 -3.62 -24.38
N LYS A 77 19.17 -3.97 -25.03
CA LYS A 77 19.94 -5.16 -24.66
C LYS A 77 20.67 -4.92 -23.34
N LEU A 78 20.88 -5.99 -22.55
CA LEU A 78 21.57 -5.89 -21.25
C LEU A 78 22.98 -5.29 -21.33
N ASN A 79 23.68 -5.48 -22.45
CA ASN A 79 25.04 -5.00 -22.69
C ASN A 79 25.10 -3.66 -23.45
N GLN A 80 23.96 -3.07 -23.79
CA GLN A 80 23.90 -1.83 -24.53
C GLN A 80 24.35 -0.66 -23.65
N LYS A 81 25.29 0.15 -24.16
CA LYS A 81 25.68 1.41 -23.51
C LYS A 81 24.71 2.51 -23.97
N LEU A 82 24.19 3.26 -23.00
CA LEU A 82 23.37 4.45 -23.26
C LEU A 82 24.21 5.68 -22.99
N ALA A 83 23.93 6.77 -23.71
CA ALA A 83 24.65 8.04 -23.52
C ALA A 83 24.30 8.71 -22.18
N ASP A 84 23.07 8.50 -21.70
CA ASP A 84 22.61 8.99 -20.41
C ASP A 84 23.04 8.02 -19.30
N GLU A 85 23.98 8.47 -18.46
CA GLU A 85 24.53 7.69 -17.35
C GLU A 85 23.51 7.46 -16.22
N GLU A 86 22.61 8.40 -15.95
CA GLU A 86 21.59 8.26 -14.91
C GLU A 86 20.54 7.23 -15.33
N LEU A 87 20.04 7.34 -16.56
CA LEU A 87 19.16 6.35 -17.16
C LEU A 87 19.83 4.95 -17.18
N GLN A 88 21.11 4.87 -17.51
CA GLN A 88 21.82 3.59 -17.52
C GLN A 88 21.95 3.00 -16.11
N LYS A 89 22.19 3.82 -15.08
CA LYS A 89 22.21 3.37 -13.68
C LYS A 89 20.84 2.85 -13.25
N GLU A 90 19.78 3.57 -13.58
CA GLU A 90 18.41 3.17 -13.22
C GLU A 90 18.01 1.86 -13.90
N LEU A 91 18.27 1.72 -15.21
CA LEU A 91 18.03 0.48 -15.95
C LEU A 91 18.86 -0.70 -15.40
N LYS A 92 20.12 -0.49 -15.02
CA LYS A 92 20.93 -1.57 -14.41
C LYS A 92 20.36 -2.02 -13.06
N LYS A 93 19.87 -1.08 -12.25
CA LYS A 93 19.29 -1.34 -10.93
C LYS A 93 17.93 -2.03 -11.04
N ASN A 94 17.00 -1.43 -11.78
CA ASN A 94 15.59 -1.82 -11.80
C ASN A 94 15.23 -2.75 -12.97
N LYS A 95 16.10 -2.84 -13.98
CA LYS A 95 15.87 -3.56 -15.27
C LYS A 95 14.86 -2.89 -16.20
N TYR A 96 14.27 -1.78 -15.76
CA TYR A 96 13.36 -0.94 -16.51
C TYR A 96 13.52 0.52 -16.08
N TYR A 97 12.95 1.43 -16.87
CA TYR A 97 12.83 2.86 -16.62
C TYR A 97 11.43 3.31 -17.05
N VAL A 98 10.77 4.13 -16.22
CA VAL A 98 9.45 4.69 -16.50
C VAL A 98 9.58 6.21 -16.59
N GLY A 99 9.66 6.72 -17.81
CA GLY A 99 9.71 8.15 -18.09
C GLY A 99 8.31 8.77 -18.20
N LYS A 100 8.27 10.08 -18.47
CA LYS A 100 7.00 10.82 -18.64
C LYS A 100 6.19 10.33 -19.84
N ASP A 101 6.82 10.03 -20.96
CA ASP A 101 6.14 9.62 -22.21
C ASP A 101 6.59 8.26 -22.74
N GLU A 102 7.59 7.64 -22.11
CA GLU A 102 8.19 6.38 -22.58
C GLU A 102 8.49 5.40 -21.47
N ILE A 103 8.51 4.12 -21.83
CA ILE A 103 9.06 3.02 -21.03
C ILE A 103 10.28 2.48 -21.75
N ILE A 104 11.37 2.28 -21.02
CA ILE A 104 12.56 1.59 -21.52
C ILE A 104 12.77 0.36 -20.64
N SER A 105 12.92 -0.83 -21.23
CA SER A 105 13.06 -2.06 -20.46
C SER A 105 14.13 -2.99 -21.05
N TYR A 106 14.76 -3.78 -20.20
CA TYR A 106 15.43 -5.00 -20.66
C TYR A 106 14.40 -6.02 -21.16
N PRO A 107 14.82 -7.01 -21.97
CA PRO A 107 13.94 -8.05 -22.50
C PRO A 107 13.56 -9.07 -21.42
N ILE A 108 12.84 -8.61 -20.41
CA ILE A 108 12.37 -9.37 -19.25
C ILE A 108 10.88 -9.03 -19.10
N GLU A 109 10.03 -10.02 -19.31
CA GLU A 109 8.58 -9.85 -19.40
C GLU A 109 7.97 -9.32 -18.11
N GLU A 110 8.41 -9.83 -16.96
CA GLU A 110 7.95 -9.42 -15.63
C GLU A 110 8.27 -7.94 -15.38
N LYS A 111 9.44 -7.48 -15.85
CA LYS A 111 9.88 -6.09 -15.66
C LYS A 111 9.20 -5.14 -16.63
N LEU A 112 8.92 -5.60 -17.86
CA LEU A 112 8.10 -4.83 -18.80
C LEU A 112 6.66 -4.67 -18.28
N LEU A 113 6.04 -5.75 -17.79
CA LEU A 113 4.69 -5.70 -17.23
C LEU A 113 4.64 -4.81 -15.98
N TYR A 114 5.62 -4.94 -15.07
CA TYR A 114 5.74 -4.06 -13.91
C TYR A 114 5.84 -2.58 -14.31
N ALA A 115 6.66 -2.27 -15.33
CA ALA A 115 6.81 -0.90 -15.81
C ALA A 115 5.51 -0.33 -16.39
N ILE A 116 4.73 -1.14 -17.11
CA ILE A 116 3.41 -0.75 -17.65
C ILE A 116 2.41 -0.46 -16.52
N GLU A 117 2.40 -1.31 -15.50
CA GLU A 117 1.52 -1.14 -14.34
C GLU A 117 1.90 0.08 -13.52
N LYS A 118 3.20 0.30 -13.31
CA LYS A 118 3.75 1.49 -12.65
C LYS A 118 3.48 2.76 -13.45
N LYS A 119 3.50 2.71 -14.78
CA LYS A 119 3.14 3.86 -15.62
C LYS A 119 1.65 4.23 -15.50
N SER A 120 0.83 3.30 -15.03
CA SER A 120 -0.63 3.41 -14.96
C SER A 120 -1.16 3.70 -13.55
N THR A 121 -0.29 4.06 -12.61
CA THR A 121 -0.66 4.36 -11.21
C THR A 121 -1.32 5.72 -11.05
N ASN A 122 -2.11 5.87 -9.97
CA ASN A 122 -2.66 7.13 -9.53
C ASN A 122 -1.82 7.66 -8.35
N ASP A 123 -1.20 8.82 -8.50
CA ASP A 123 -0.33 9.39 -7.45
C ASP A 123 -1.10 9.92 -6.24
N LYS A 124 -2.44 9.99 -6.32
CA LYS A 124 -3.32 10.56 -5.28
C LYS A 124 -4.38 9.57 -4.83
N ILE A 125 -3.95 8.48 -4.19
CA ILE A 125 -4.85 7.46 -3.62
C ILE A 125 -5.41 7.92 -2.26
N LEU A 126 -4.62 8.65 -1.47
CA LEU A 126 -5.04 9.16 -0.17
C LEU A 126 -5.12 10.69 -0.14
N ASN A 127 -6.18 11.22 0.48
CA ASN A 127 -6.44 12.65 0.57
C ASN A 127 -5.46 13.37 1.53
N ASN A 128 -5.01 14.57 1.15
CA ASN A 128 -4.08 15.40 1.93
C ASN A 128 -4.58 15.85 3.32
N LYS A 129 -5.87 15.67 3.64
CA LYS A 129 -6.40 15.92 5.00
C LYS A 129 -5.71 15.09 6.09
N TYR A 130 -5.05 13.98 5.73
CA TYR A 130 -4.24 13.17 6.64
C TYR A 130 -2.81 13.69 6.80
N GLY A 131 -2.46 14.81 6.15
CA GLY A 131 -1.11 15.36 6.09
C GLY A 131 -0.36 14.86 4.85
N TYR A 132 0.40 15.76 4.20
CA TYR A 132 1.05 15.46 2.91
C TYR A 132 1.93 14.21 2.98
N ALA A 133 2.70 14.04 4.06
CA ALA A 133 3.62 12.92 4.22
C ALA A 133 2.90 11.57 4.27
N ILE A 134 1.79 11.49 5.02
CA ILE A 134 0.98 10.27 5.11
C ILE A 134 0.26 10.02 3.79
N ALA A 135 -0.31 11.07 3.19
CA ALA A 135 -1.02 10.97 1.91
C ALA A 135 -0.12 10.42 0.80
N GLU A 136 1.09 10.97 0.67
CA GLU A 136 2.07 10.54 -0.32
C GLU A 136 2.60 9.13 -0.01
N ALA A 137 3.02 8.87 1.24
CA ALA A 137 3.57 7.57 1.65
C ALA A 137 2.57 6.42 1.42
N VAL A 138 1.32 6.58 1.85
CA VAL A 138 0.29 5.55 1.66
C VAL A 138 -0.03 5.36 0.18
N SER A 139 -0.09 6.45 -0.59
CA SER A 139 -0.37 6.35 -2.03
C SER A 139 0.72 5.57 -2.77
N ASN A 140 1.99 5.89 -2.50
CA ASN A 140 3.13 5.17 -3.07
C ASN A 140 3.12 3.70 -2.64
N PHE A 141 2.90 3.43 -1.36
CA PHE A 141 2.93 2.07 -0.80
C PHE A 141 1.82 1.17 -1.36
N ILE A 142 0.60 1.69 -1.49
CA ILE A 142 -0.50 0.95 -2.12
C ILE A 142 -0.26 0.73 -3.61
N ASN A 143 0.31 1.72 -4.32
CA ASN A 143 0.68 1.56 -5.73
C ASN A 143 1.78 0.51 -5.93
N ASP A 144 2.82 0.49 -5.08
CA ASP A 144 3.85 -0.55 -5.08
C ASP A 144 3.22 -1.93 -4.93
N GLY A 145 2.35 -2.10 -3.93
CA GLY A 145 1.61 -3.34 -3.69
C GLY A 145 0.78 -3.77 -4.90
N LYS A 146 0.03 -2.84 -5.50
CA LYS A 146 -0.76 -3.09 -6.73
C LYS A 146 0.13 -3.52 -7.89
N ASN A 147 1.24 -2.84 -8.14
CA ASN A 147 2.12 -3.19 -9.26
C ASN A 147 2.71 -4.60 -9.08
N ILE A 148 3.05 -4.98 -7.84
CA ILE A 148 3.55 -6.31 -7.50
C ILE A 148 2.45 -7.38 -7.63
N ASP A 149 1.23 -7.08 -7.17
CA ASP A 149 0.05 -7.94 -7.30
C ASP A 149 -0.26 -8.25 -8.77
N ARG A 150 -0.21 -7.23 -9.63
CA ARG A 150 -0.48 -7.41 -11.05
C ARG A 150 0.51 -8.34 -11.72
N ILE A 151 1.80 -8.27 -11.42
CA ILE A 151 2.79 -9.15 -12.06
C ILE A 151 2.81 -10.57 -11.48
N GLU A 152 2.12 -10.83 -10.36
CA GLU A 152 2.20 -12.10 -9.64
C GLU A 152 1.82 -13.30 -10.50
N VAL A 153 0.77 -13.18 -11.34
CA VAL A 153 0.34 -14.24 -12.26
C VAL A 153 1.46 -14.72 -13.19
N LEU A 154 2.38 -13.82 -13.56
CA LEU A 154 3.50 -14.13 -14.43
C LEU A 154 4.74 -14.58 -13.62
N ARG A 155 4.98 -13.90 -12.48
CA ARG A 155 6.16 -14.12 -11.64
C ARG A 155 6.12 -15.45 -10.91
N ASP A 156 4.96 -15.78 -10.32
CA ASP A 156 4.86 -16.87 -9.35
C ASP A 156 4.21 -18.14 -9.92
N PHE A 157 3.55 -18.07 -11.08
CA PHE A 157 2.76 -19.17 -11.65
C PHE A 157 3.26 -19.55 -13.04
N ASN A 158 3.42 -20.85 -13.29
CA ASN A 158 3.90 -21.37 -14.58
C ASN A 158 2.93 -22.37 -15.25
N GLY A 159 1.72 -22.53 -14.71
CA GLY A 159 0.69 -23.48 -15.18
C GLY A 159 0.86 -24.92 -14.70
N TRP A 160 1.84 -25.19 -13.82
CA TRP A 160 2.07 -26.51 -13.22
C TRP A 160 2.28 -26.43 -11.72
N SER A 161 2.90 -25.34 -11.26
CA SER A 161 3.16 -25.08 -9.86
C SER A 161 3.17 -23.57 -9.61
N TRP A 162 3.13 -23.20 -8.34
CA TRP A 162 3.35 -21.82 -7.94
C TRP A 162 4.50 -21.70 -6.95
N THR A 163 5.49 -20.89 -7.29
CA THR A 163 6.73 -20.71 -6.52
C THR A 163 7.11 -19.25 -6.49
N THR A 164 7.54 -18.72 -5.35
CA THR A 164 7.83 -17.29 -5.21
C THR A 164 9.33 -17.06 -5.04
N ILE A 165 9.95 -16.35 -5.97
CA ILE A 165 11.34 -15.92 -5.87
C ILE A 165 11.38 -14.57 -5.15
N LYS A 166 11.64 -14.60 -3.84
CA LYS A 166 11.61 -13.41 -2.95
C LYS A 166 12.45 -12.22 -3.46
N LYS A 167 13.57 -12.49 -4.15
CA LYS A 167 14.48 -11.46 -4.69
C LYS A 167 13.91 -10.72 -5.90
N GLU A 168 12.87 -11.25 -6.54
CA GLU A 168 12.25 -10.65 -7.72
C GLU A 168 11.10 -9.68 -7.36
N ILE A 169 10.69 -9.66 -6.08
CA ILE A 169 9.69 -8.74 -5.55
C ILE A 169 10.34 -7.39 -5.24
N GLU A 170 9.82 -6.33 -5.85
CA GLU A 170 10.34 -4.97 -5.72
C GLU A 170 10.25 -4.44 -4.28
N ASN A 171 9.14 -4.74 -3.61
CA ASN A 171 8.87 -4.31 -2.25
C ASN A 171 8.07 -5.36 -1.47
N ILE A 172 8.76 -6.20 -0.70
CA ILE A 172 8.14 -7.30 0.08
C ILE A 172 7.12 -6.76 1.09
N ASP A 173 7.43 -5.65 1.77
CA ASP A 173 6.58 -5.07 2.81
C ASP A 173 5.26 -4.58 2.19
N ALA A 174 5.34 -3.87 1.05
CA ALA A 174 4.17 -3.43 0.29
C ALA A 174 3.34 -4.60 -0.25
N ASN A 175 4.00 -5.64 -0.79
CA ASN A 175 3.32 -6.84 -1.26
C ASN A 175 2.52 -7.50 -0.13
N LEU A 176 3.15 -7.79 1.00
CA LEU A 176 2.50 -8.46 2.13
C LEU A 176 1.29 -7.69 2.64
N VAL A 177 1.44 -6.38 2.87
CA VAL A 177 0.35 -5.54 3.38
C VAL A 177 -0.78 -5.43 2.35
N PHE A 178 -0.45 -5.27 1.07
CA PHE A 178 -1.46 -5.20 0.01
C PHE A 178 -2.28 -6.49 -0.08
N GLN A 179 -1.63 -7.65 -0.06
CA GLN A 179 -2.32 -8.95 -0.07
C GLN A 179 -3.19 -9.15 1.17
N ILE A 180 -2.73 -8.75 2.36
CA ILE A 180 -3.53 -8.78 3.59
C ILE A 180 -4.80 -7.92 3.45
N ILE A 181 -4.69 -6.69 2.96
CA ILE A 181 -5.84 -5.80 2.76
C ILE A 181 -6.80 -6.42 1.73
N GLN A 182 -6.27 -7.04 0.67
CA GLN A 182 -7.05 -7.73 -0.35
C GLN A 182 -7.84 -8.92 0.24
N ILE A 183 -7.23 -9.72 1.12
CA ILE A 183 -7.91 -10.85 1.79
C ILE A 183 -9.03 -10.36 2.71
N LEU A 184 -8.82 -9.25 3.42
CA LEU A 184 -9.79 -8.73 4.37
C LEU A 184 -11.00 -8.08 3.67
N TYR A 185 -10.75 -7.22 2.69
CA TYR A 185 -11.77 -6.34 2.12
C TYR A 185 -12.12 -6.65 0.65
N GLY A 186 -11.41 -7.58 0.02
CA GLY A 186 -11.63 -8.03 -1.35
C GLY A 186 -10.88 -7.19 -2.39
N LYS A 187 -10.63 -7.80 -3.55
CA LYS A 187 -9.99 -7.14 -4.70
C LYS A 187 -10.78 -5.93 -5.19
N GLY A 188 -12.11 -6.02 -5.26
CA GLY A 188 -12.96 -4.92 -5.69
C GLY A 188 -12.83 -3.66 -4.82
N PHE A 189 -12.58 -3.81 -3.51
CA PHE A 189 -12.32 -2.69 -2.62
C PHE A 189 -11.02 -1.95 -3.01
N LEU A 190 -9.92 -2.69 -3.20
CA LEU A 190 -8.63 -2.11 -3.59
C LEU A 190 -8.68 -1.50 -4.98
N ASP A 191 -9.30 -2.18 -5.95
CA ASP A 191 -9.47 -1.66 -7.31
C ASP A 191 -10.21 -0.33 -7.30
N ASN A 192 -11.31 -0.23 -6.56
CA ASN A 192 -12.05 1.02 -6.41
C ASN A 192 -11.18 2.11 -5.76
N TRP A 193 -10.43 1.77 -4.72
CA TRP A 193 -9.55 2.72 -4.03
C TRP A 193 -8.46 3.28 -4.96
N ILE A 194 -7.83 2.42 -5.73
CA ILE A 194 -6.75 2.82 -6.65
C ILE A 194 -7.30 3.63 -7.82
N GLN A 195 -8.51 3.34 -8.27
CA GLN A 195 -9.18 4.03 -9.38
C GLN A 195 -9.82 5.36 -8.99
N ASP A 196 -9.99 5.68 -7.69
CA ASP A 196 -10.51 6.97 -7.23
C ASP A 196 -9.48 8.10 -7.44
N LYS A 197 -9.45 8.64 -8.66
CA LYS A 197 -8.52 9.69 -9.08
C LYS A 197 -8.76 11.03 -8.39
N ASP A 198 -10.00 11.27 -7.95
CA ASP A 198 -10.39 12.53 -7.33
C ASP A 198 -10.24 12.47 -5.79
N GLY A 199 -9.97 11.29 -5.23
CA GLY A 199 -9.83 11.06 -3.79
C GLY A 199 -11.09 11.50 -3.02
N ILE A 200 -12.25 11.35 -3.67
CA ILE A 200 -13.55 11.76 -3.14
C ILE A 200 -13.96 10.81 -2.01
N VAL A 201 -13.71 9.52 -2.21
CA VAL A 201 -14.07 8.47 -1.26
C VAL A 201 -12.96 8.32 -0.22
N ASP A 202 -13.36 8.38 1.04
CA ASP A 202 -12.47 8.19 2.17
C ASP A 202 -12.41 6.71 2.55
N TYR A 203 -11.55 5.94 1.87
CA TYR A 203 -11.42 4.49 2.10
C TYR A 203 -10.96 4.15 3.52
N PHE A 204 -10.25 5.05 4.21
CA PHE A 204 -9.94 4.89 5.64
C PHE A 204 -11.20 4.90 6.51
N LYS A 205 -12.29 5.56 6.10
CA LYS A 205 -13.57 5.47 6.84
C LYS A 205 -14.36 4.20 6.55
N ILE A 206 -14.05 3.52 5.44
CA ILE A 206 -14.70 2.26 5.06
C ILE A 206 -14.07 1.11 5.84
N ILE A 207 -12.77 1.15 6.10
CA ILE A 207 -12.07 0.19 6.95
C ILE A 207 -12.55 0.37 8.41
N PRO A 208 -13.24 -0.63 9.01
CA PRO A 208 -13.78 -0.49 10.36
C PRO A 208 -12.67 -0.55 11.43
N GLU A 209 -11.58 -1.27 11.17
CA GLU A 209 -10.50 -1.47 12.13
C GLU A 209 -9.49 -0.32 12.11
N LYS A 210 -9.64 0.61 13.06
CA LYS A 210 -8.71 1.74 13.24
C LYS A 210 -7.24 1.32 13.36
N ALA A 211 -6.98 0.19 14.01
CA ALA A 211 -5.63 -0.35 14.19
C ALA A 211 -4.96 -0.70 12.85
N ILE A 212 -5.71 -1.29 11.90
CA ILE A 212 -5.22 -1.56 10.54
C ILE A 212 -4.80 -0.27 9.85
N ILE A 213 -5.60 0.79 9.95
CA ILE A 213 -5.32 2.08 9.33
C ILE A 213 -4.08 2.73 9.95
N GLU A 214 -4.01 2.77 11.29
CA GLU A 214 -2.88 3.36 12.01
C GLU A 214 -1.56 2.64 11.70
N LEU A 215 -1.58 1.32 11.64
CA LEU A 215 -0.41 0.53 11.28
C LEU A 215 -0.04 0.69 9.79
N LEU A 216 -1.01 0.72 8.88
CA LEU A 216 -0.77 1.00 7.45
C LEU A 216 -0.06 2.35 7.26
N MET A 217 -0.53 3.42 7.92
CA MET A 217 0.11 4.74 7.86
C MET A 217 1.57 4.68 8.35
N LYS A 218 1.83 4.00 9.48
CA LYS A 218 3.18 3.87 10.03
C LYS A 218 4.11 3.03 9.14
N ILE A 219 3.62 1.91 8.61
CA ILE A 219 4.38 1.03 7.72
C ILE A 219 4.73 1.76 6.44
N ALA A 220 3.76 2.48 5.83
CA ALA A 220 3.99 3.25 4.62
C ALA A 220 5.06 4.33 4.83
N LEU A 221 4.95 5.15 5.90
CA LEU A 221 5.96 6.15 6.23
C LEU A 221 7.35 5.54 6.49
N ALA A 222 7.41 4.40 7.19
CA ALA A 222 8.67 3.72 7.45
C ALA A 222 9.28 3.10 6.19
N ASN A 223 8.46 2.72 5.20
CA ASN A 223 8.91 2.24 3.90
C ASN A 223 9.49 3.36 3.03
N GLU A 224 8.91 4.57 3.06
CA GLU A 224 9.44 5.75 2.35
C GLU A 224 10.88 6.07 2.81
N GLY A 225 11.16 5.96 4.11
CA GLY A 225 12.50 6.13 4.69
C GLY A 225 13.58 5.22 4.10
N LYS A 226 13.19 4.12 3.45
CA LYS A 226 14.09 3.18 2.75
C LYS A 226 14.21 3.47 1.25
N THR A 227 13.20 4.08 0.64
CA THR A 227 12.97 4.01 -0.81
C THR A 227 12.87 5.37 -1.50
N ASN A 228 12.58 6.45 -0.76
CA ASN A 228 12.31 7.78 -1.31
C ASN A 228 13.06 8.87 -0.53
N GLU A 229 14.22 9.26 -1.06
CA GLU A 229 15.10 10.25 -0.42
C GLU A 229 14.48 11.66 -0.38
N ASP A 230 13.69 12.05 -1.39
CA ASP A 230 13.06 13.37 -1.47
C ASP A 230 11.98 13.54 -0.39
N LEU A 231 11.04 12.59 -0.30
CA LEU A 231 10.01 12.62 0.73
C LEU A 231 10.62 12.50 2.13
N THR A 232 11.63 11.63 2.30
CA THR A 232 12.36 11.50 3.57
C THR A 232 12.97 12.83 3.99
N SER A 233 13.67 13.52 3.09
CA SER A 233 14.28 14.83 3.38
C SER A 233 13.23 15.89 3.75
N LYS A 234 12.07 15.90 3.07
CA LYS A 234 10.94 16.78 3.42
C LYS A 234 10.40 16.49 4.82
N ILE A 235 10.25 15.22 5.18
CA ILE A 235 9.79 14.80 6.52
C ILE A 235 10.83 15.19 7.58
N GLU A 236 12.12 15.00 7.32
CA GLU A 236 13.19 15.36 8.26
C GLU A 236 13.25 16.87 8.52
N ASN A 237 13.12 17.69 7.48
CA ASN A 237 13.02 19.14 7.64
C ASN A 237 11.80 19.53 8.48
N LYS A 238 10.65 18.88 8.26
CA LYS A 238 9.45 19.11 9.06
C LYS A 238 9.63 18.69 10.52
N LEU A 239 10.29 17.56 10.78
CA LEU A 239 10.63 17.13 12.14
C LEU A 239 11.49 18.17 12.86
N GLN A 240 12.52 18.72 12.20
CA GLN A 240 13.35 19.78 12.79
C GLN A 240 12.56 21.06 13.14
N ILE A 241 11.56 21.42 12.32
CA ILE A 241 10.67 22.55 12.61
C ILE A 241 9.82 22.24 13.84
N LEU A 242 9.20 21.06 13.88
CA LEU A 242 8.35 20.63 14.99
C LEU A 242 9.12 20.50 16.31
N ASP A 243 10.36 19.99 16.27
CA ASP A 243 11.22 19.90 17.46
C ASP A 243 11.52 21.30 18.01
N LYS A 244 11.89 22.26 17.17
CA LYS A 244 12.08 23.67 17.56
C LYS A 244 10.81 24.34 18.08
N GLU A 245 9.65 23.95 17.55
CA GLU A 245 8.36 24.41 18.08
C GLU A 245 8.07 23.81 19.44
N LEU A 246 8.41 22.54 19.66
CA LEU A 246 8.22 21.83 20.91
C LEU A 246 9.14 22.35 22.02
N GLU A 247 10.37 22.75 21.70
CA GLU A 247 11.33 23.38 22.62
C GLU A 247 10.73 24.62 23.31
N LYS A 248 9.87 25.39 22.60
CA LYS A 248 9.15 26.54 23.19
C LYS A 248 8.27 26.13 24.37
N TYR A 249 7.87 24.87 24.48
CA TYR A 249 7.03 24.37 25.56
C TYR A 249 7.83 23.75 26.72
N GLU A 250 9.17 23.78 26.68
CA GLU A 250 10.03 23.34 27.80
C GLU A 250 9.92 24.31 28.96
N ASP A 251 10.09 25.61 28.69
CA ASP A 251 9.84 26.69 29.64
C ASP A 251 8.47 27.34 29.36
N THR A 252 7.46 26.89 30.11
CA THR A 252 6.09 27.38 29.93
C THR A 252 5.94 28.84 30.35
N GLU A 253 6.63 29.29 31.39
CA GLU A 253 6.51 30.66 31.89
C GLU A 253 7.09 31.64 30.88
N ALA A 254 8.33 31.41 30.44
CA ALA A 254 8.99 32.27 29.46
C ALA A 254 8.23 32.32 28.12
N ASN A 255 7.65 31.19 27.68
CA ASN A 255 6.89 31.16 26.44
C ASN A 255 5.56 31.91 26.55
N ILE A 256 4.83 31.77 27.66
CA ILE A 256 3.59 32.52 27.90
C ILE A 256 3.87 34.02 28.02
N GLU A 257 4.97 34.42 28.65
CA GLU A 257 5.40 35.82 28.71
C GLU A 257 5.70 36.36 27.29
N LYS A 258 6.44 35.60 26.48
CA LYS A 258 6.75 35.95 25.09
C LYS A 258 5.49 36.12 24.25
N ILE A 259 4.54 35.19 24.32
CA ILE A 259 3.26 35.26 23.60
C ILE A 259 2.44 36.48 24.09
N SER A 260 2.41 36.72 25.40
CA SER A 260 1.69 37.86 25.99
C SER A 260 2.27 39.20 25.54
N LYS A 261 3.60 39.29 25.45
CA LYS A 261 4.30 40.48 24.96
C LYS A 261 4.03 40.70 23.47
N HIS A 262 4.17 39.66 22.65
CA HIS A 262 3.87 39.72 21.22
C HIS A 262 2.43 40.19 20.96
N ARG A 263 1.46 39.60 21.66
CA ARG A 263 0.04 40.01 21.60
C ARG A 263 -0.14 41.50 21.90
N LYS A 264 0.54 42.01 22.93
CA LYS A 264 0.46 43.42 23.33
C LYS A 264 1.03 44.35 22.24
N GLU A 265 2.16 43.97 21.64
CA GLU A 265 2.77 44.70 20.51
C GLU A 265 1.82 44.75 19.31
N LYS A 266 1.23 43.60 18.94
CA LYS A 266 0.25 43.50 17.84
C LYS A 266 -1.03 44.28 18.10
N MET A 267 -1.52 44.30 19.34
CA MET A 267 -2.66 45.13 19.71
C MET A 267 -2.37 46.63 19.53
N GLU A 268 -1.14 47.09 19.78
CA GLU A 268 -0.77 48.48 19.55
C GLU A 268 -0.63 48.79 18.05
N GLU A 269 -0.01 47.90 17.27
CA GLU A 269 0.01 48.01 15.80
C GLU A 269 -1.41 48.08 15.22
N LEU A 270 -2.34 47.28 15.74
CA LEU A 270 -3.74 47.27 15.32
C LEU A 270 -4.40 48.63 15.57
N LYS A 271 -4.23 49.20 16.77
CA LYS A 271 -4.78 50.53 17.10
C LYS A 271 -4.26 51.61 16.16
N GLU A 272 -2.97 51.60 15.83
CA GLU A 272 -2.38 52.57 14.93
C GLU A 272 -2.94 52.44 13.50
N ILE A 273 -3.08 51.21 12.99
CA ILE A 273 -3.70 50.98 11.68
C ILE A 273 -5.17 51.42 11.67
N GLU A 274 -5.93 51.10 12.71
CA GLU A 274 -7.33 51.52 12.83
C GLU A 274 -7.48 53.05 12.92
N LYS A 275 -6.56 53.73 13.63
CA LYS A 275 -6.48 55.20 13.68
C LYS A 275 -6.21 55.82 12.31
N ILE A 276 -5.37 55.20 11.48
CA ILE A 276 -5.07 55.67 10.12
C ILE A 276 -6.27 55.45 9.19
N ILE A 277 -6.84 54.25 9.19
CA ILE A 277 -7.97 53.88 8.32
C ILE A 277 -9.25 54.66 8.67
N GLY A 278 -9.48 54.93 9.96
CA GLY A 278 -10.69 55.57 10.46
C GLY A 278 -10.80 57.08 10.21
N GLN A 279 -9.73 57.74 9.75
CA GLN A 279 -9.72 59.18 9.48
C GLN A 279 -9.10 59.49 8.11
N ASP A 280 -9.90 60.07 7.20
CA ASP A 280 -9.48 60.43 5.84
C ASP A 280 -8.25 61.35 5.80
N SER A 281 -8.12 62.25 6.77
CA SER A 281 -6.95 63.14 6.90
C SER A 281 -5.66 62.36 7.20
N ARG A 282 -5.73 61.37 8.09
CA ARG A 282 -4.59 60.51 8.45
C ARG A 282 -4.23 59.54 7.34
N LEU A 283 -5.22 58.97 6.67
CA LEU A 283 -4.99 58.12 5.50
C LEU A 283 -4.29 58.89 4.36
N LYS A 284 -4.68 60.14 4.11
CA LYS A 284 -4.01 61.03 3.13
C LYS A 284 -2.59 61.39 3.55
N ALA A 285 -2.34 61.62 4.85
CA ALA A 285 -1.01 61.90 5.37
C ALA A 285 -0.08 60.69 5.25
N GLU A 286 -0.56 59.49 5.61
CA GLU A 286 0.17 58.24 5.47
C GLU A 286 0.47 57.92 3.99
N TYR A 287 -0.48 58.20 3.09
CA TYR A 287 -0.28 58.08 1.64
C TYR A 287 0.84 58.98 1.13
N LYS A 288 0.87 60.26 1.56
CA LYS A 288 1.95 61.18 1.20
C LYS A 288 3.30 60.67 1.73
N LYS A 289 3.36 60.33 3.02
CA LYS A 289 4.57 59.84 3.69
C LYS A 289 5.18 58.62 3.00
N ARG A 290 4.37 57.63 2.62
CA ARG A 290 4.86 56.40 1.94
C ARG A 290 5.30 56.64 0.49
N ASN A 291 4.86 57.73 -0.13
CA ASN A 291 5.17 58.05 -1.53
C ASN A 291 6.21 59.17 -1.70
N GLU A 292 6.60 59.84 -0.61
CA GLU A 292 7.51 60.99 -0.61
C GLU A 292 8.91 60.60 -1.10
N ASP A 293 9.50 59.54 -0.52
CA ASP A 293 10.85 59.06 -0.85
C ASP A 293 10.88 57.70 -1.59
N ALA A 294 9.72 57.18 -1.98
CA ALA A 294 9.65 55.87 -2.64
C ALA A 294 10.04 55.95 -4.14
N PRO A 295 10.85 55.00 -4.67
CA PRO A 295 11.06 54.83 -6.10
C PRO A 295 9.73 54.67 -6.85
N ILE A 296 9.65 55.11 -8.11
CA ILE A 296 8.41 55.10 -8.92
C ILE A 296 7.71 53.73 -8.89
N GLU A 297 8.48 52.65 -8.99
CA GLU A 297 8.02 51.25 -8.98
C GLU A 297 7.37 50.82 -7.64
N LYS A 298 7.70 51.50 -6.54
CA LYS A 298 7.20 51.23 -5.18
C LYS A 298 6.17 52.26 -4.70
N LYS A 299 5.85 53.27 -5.52
CA LYS A 299 4.83 54.25 -5.16
C LYS A 299 3.44 53.63 -5.20
N ILE A 300 2.66 53.92 -4.17
CA ILE A 300 1.28 53.49 -4.06
C ILE A 300 0.44 54.30 -5.05
N PHE A 301 -0.21 53.61 -5.99
CA PHE A 301 -0.90 54.22 -7.12
C PHE A 301 -2.00 55.22 -6.71
N ASN A 302 -2.80 54.89 -5.69
CA ASN A 302 -3.78 55.81 -5.14
C ASN A 302 -4.15 55.45 -3.68
N ILE A 303 -4.91 56.34 -3.04
CA ILE A 303 -5.35 56.19 -1.64
C ILE A 303 -6.20 54.93 -1.42
N LYS A 304 -6.98 54.47 -2.42
CA LYS A 304 -7.77 53.24 -2.31
C LYS A 304 -6.86 52.01 -2.22
N VAL A 305 -5.75 51.99 -2.97
CA VAL A 305 -4.74 50.92 -2.88
C VAL A 305 -4.10 50.89 -1.49
N LEU A 306 -3.68 52.05 -0.95
CA LEU A 306 -3.17 52.13 0.44
C LEU A 306 -4.19 51.59 1.44
N LYS A 307 -5.46 52.00 1.30
CA LYS A 307 -6.54 51.54 2.20
C LYS A 307 -6.72 50.02 2.13
N LYS A 308 -6.60 49.42 0.94
CA LYS A 308 -6.63 47.97 0.77
C LYS A 308 -5.45 47.30 1.46
N GLU A 309 -4.22 47.76 1.21
CA GLU A 309 -3.02 47.21 1.86
C GLU A 309 -3.07 47.31 3.39
N LEU A 310 -3.54 48.44 3.93
CA LEU A 310 -3.73 48.62 5.36
C LEU A 310 -4.80 47.69 5.94
N ASN A 311 -5.89 47.44 5.21
CA ASN A 311 -6.90 46.46 5.62
C ASN A 311 -6.35 45.02 5.56
N ASP A 312 -5.55 44.68 4.54
CA ASP A 312 -4.90 43.38 4.44
C ASP A 312 -3.90 43.18 5.61
N LYS A 313 -3.13 44.22 5.95
CA LYS A 313 -2.25 44.24 7.13
C LYS A 313 -3.05 44.11 8.43
N LYS A 314 -4.17 44.83 8.56
CA LYS A 314 -5.10 44.73 9.70
C LYS A 314 -5.57 43.29 9.90
N ASN A 315 -5.99 42.63 8.83
CA ASN A 315 -6.47 41.24 8.90
C ASN A 315 -5.35 40.27 9.33
N LYS A 316 -4.12 40.46 8.84
CA LYS A 316 -2.96 39.67 9.30
C LYS A 316 -2.69 39.84 10.80
N ILE A 317 -2.69 41.09 11.30
CA ILE A 317 -2.50 41.37 12.73
C ILE A 317 -3.61 40.77 13.57
N LEU A 318 -4.87 40.86 13.12
CA LEU A 318 -6.00 40.25 13.82
C LEU A 318 -5.85 38.72 13.92
N ASN A 319 -5.35 38.06 12.88
CA ASN A 319 -5.07 36.63 12.90
C ASN A 319 -3.96 36.30 13.91
N GLU A 320 -2.85 37.03 13.89
CA GLU A 320 -1.74 36.86 14.85
C GLU A 320 -2.22 37.03 16.30
N ILE A 321 -3.03 38.06 16.59
CA ILE A 321 -3.64 38.27 17.92
C ILE A 321 -4.56 37.09 18.29
N SER A 322 -5.32 36.57 17.33
CA SER A 322 -6.20 35.42 17.56
C SER A 322 -5.42 34.15 17.88
N GLU A 323 -4.30 33.90 17.20
CA GLU A 323 -3.39 32.79 17.47
C GLU A 323 -2.77 32.93 18.87
N ASP A 324 -2.30 34.12 19.23
CA ASP A 324 -1.80 34.39 20.59
C ASP A 324 -2.88 34.15 21.65
N ASN A 325 -4.09 34.68 21.44
CA ASN A 325 -5.22 34.45 22.35
C ASN A 325 -5.55 32.96 22.50
N TYR A 326 -5.49 32.21 21.39
CA TYR A 326 -5.71 30.77 21.40
C TYR A 326 -4.66 30.09 22.28
N LEU A 327 -3.37 30.38 22.09
CA LEU A 327 -2.28 29.77 22.86
C LEU A 327 -2.19 30.24 24.32
N LEU A 328 -2.65 31.46 24.64
CA LEU A 328 -2.72 31.94 26.02
C LEU A 328 -3.82 31.25 26.84
N ASN A 329 -4.77 30.57 26.19
CA ASN A 329 -5.71 29.72 26.89
C ASN A 329 -5.00 28.42 27.35
N PRO A 330 -5.00 28.07 28.65
CA PRO A 330 -4.26 26.91 29.15
C PRO A 330 -4.64 25.58 28.51
N LYS A 331 -5.92 25.38 28.17
CA LYS A 331 -6.38 24.12 27.55
C LYS A 331 -5.82 24.01 26.14
N ASN A 332 -5.97 25.07 25.35
CA ASN A 332 -5.48 25.13 23.98
C ASN A 332 -3.96 25.01 23.91
N TYR A 333 -3.22 25.65 24.84
CA TYR A 333 -1.76 25.51 24.94
C TYR A 333 -1.34 24.04 25.09
N MET A 334 -2.00 23.32 26.00
CA MET A 334 -1.74 21.90 26.22
C MET A 334 -2.15 21.04 25.03
N GLU A 335 -3.26 21.37 24.37
CA GLU A 335 -3.68 20.69 23.14
C GLU A 335 -2.68 20.90 22.00
N SER A 336 -2.20 22.12 21.76
CA SER A 336 -1.17 22.42 20.76
C SER A 336 0.12 21.65 21.04
N LYS A 337 0.60 21.64 22.30
CA LYS A 337 1.77 20.84 22.71
C LYS A 337 1.57 19.36 22.38
N LYS A 338 0.38 18.82 22.68
CA LYS A 338 0.04 17.41 22.44
C LYS A 338 -0.04 17.10 20.94
N GLN A 339 -0.58 18.00 20.13
CA GLN A 339 -0.65 17.86 18.67
C GLN A 339 0.74 17.80 18.06
N ILE A 340 1.64 18.72 18.43
CA ILE A 340 3.04 18.74 17.97
C ILE A 340 3.74 17.42 18.33
N LYS A 341 3.63 16.97 19.59
CA LYS A 341 4.22 15.70 20.04
C LYS A 341 3.70 14.51 19.24
N LYS A 342 2.38 14.44 19.00
CA LYS A 342 1.77 13.36 18.23
C LYS A 342 2.25 13.37 16.77
N GLU A 343 2.39 14.55 16.19
CA GLU A 343 2.88 14.69 14.82
C GLU A 343 4.34 14.25 14.69
N ILE A 344 5.21 14.64 15.63
CA ILE A 344 6.59 14.14 15.72
C ILE A 344 6.58 12.61 15.85
N GLU A 345 5.76 12.06 16.74
CA GLU A 345 5.67 10.62 16.97
C GLU A 345 5.25 9.85 15.71
N ASN A 346 4.35 10.41 14.92
CA ASN A 346 3.90 9.83 13.66
C ASN A 346 4.97 9.91 12.57
N LEU A 347 5.69 11.03 12.46
CA LEU A 347 6.64 11.27 11.38
C LEU A 347 8.02 10.63 11.62
N GLN A 348 8.44 10.50 12.88
CA GLN A 348 9.74 9.89 13.23
C GLN A 348 9.87 8.43 12.78
N VAL A 349 8.75 7.77 12.45
CA VAL A 349 8.75 6.38 11.97
C VAL A 349 9.53 6.20 10.67
N VAL A 350 9.72 7.27 9.89
CA VAL A 350 10.58 7.29 8.69
C VAL A 350 12.03 6.88 9.02
N LYS A 351 12.47 7.12 10.26
CA LYS A 351 13.82 6.80 10.77
C LYS A 351 13.92 5.42 11.39
N TYR A 352 12.86 4.60 11.33
CA TYR A 352 12.87 3.28 11.95
C TYR A 352 13.94 2.37 11.37
N THR A 353 14.63 1.66 12.25
CA THR A 353 15.55 0.58 11.90
C THR A 353 14.81 -0.61 11.30
N LYS A 354 15.53 -1.52 10.64
CA LYS A 354 14.96 -2.77 10.09
C LYS A 354 14.13 -3.54 11.13
N LYS A 355 14.65 -3.70 12.35
CA LYS A 355 13.96 -4.40 13.45
C LYS A 355 12.66 -3.72 13.87
N GLN A 356 12.64 -2.39 13.93
CA GLN A 356 11.42 -1.63 14.26
C GLN A 356 10.37 -1.76 13.16
N ARG A 357 10.78 -1.79 11.89
CA ARG A 357 9.86 -2.03 10.76
C ARG A 357 9.29 -3.44 10.78
N GLU A 358 10.12 -4.46 11.02
CA GLU A 358 9.65 -5.84 11.19
C GLU A 358 8.64 -5.95 12.34
N LYS A 359 8.84 -5.22 13.43
CA LYS A 359 7.87 -5.15 14.53
C LYS A 359 6.52 -4.58 14.08
N LEU A 360 6.51 -3.48 13.30
CA LEU A 360 5.27 -2.92 12.76
C LEU A 360 4.54 -3.94 11.86
N LEU A 361 5.27 -4.68 11.03
CA LEU A 361 4.69 -5.73 10.18
C LEU A 361 4.10 -6.88 11.02
N ILE A 362 4.78 -7.29 12.09
CA ILE A 362 4.25 -8.30 13.02
C ILE A 362 2.97 -7.80 13.68
N GLU A 363 2.95 -6.56 14.20
CA GLU A 363 1.75 -5.95 14.79
C GLU A 363 0.59 -5.89 13.78
N PHE A 364 0.88 -5.60 12.50
CA PHE A 364 -0.12 -5.61 11.42
C PHE A 364 -0.66 -7.01 11.11
N ILE A 365 0.21 -8.02 11.06
CA ILE A 365 -0.20 -9.42 10.89
C ILE A 365 -1.09 -9.87 12.06
N GLN A 366 -0.74 -9.54 13.29
CA GLN A 366 -1.53 -9.90 14.47
C GLN A 366 -2.93 -9.27 14.42
N GLU A 367 -3.03 -8.02 13.98
CA GLU A 367 -4.34 -7.38 13.79
C GLU A 367 -5.12 -8.02 12.64
N PHE A 368 -4.46 -8.34 11.52
CA PHE A 368 -5.05 -9.12 10.44
C PHE A 368 -5.63 -10.44 10.93
N LEU A 369 -4.89 -11.22 11.73
CA LEU A 369 -5.36 -12.51 12.24
C LEU A 369 -6.60 -12.35 13.12
N LYS A 370 -6.71 -11.27 13.91
CA LYS A 370 -7.94 -10.97 14.67
C LYS A 370 -9.13 -10.68 13.76
N CYS A 371 -8.93 -9.87 12.72
CA CYS A 371 -9.95 -9.57 11.71
C CYS A 371 -10.37 -10.84 10.96
N PHE A 372 -9.40 -11.66 10.55
CA PHE A 372 -9.62 -12.90 9.83
C PHE A 372 -10.39 -13.93 10.68
N ASN A 373 -10.05 -14.06 11.97
CA ASN A 373 -10.81 -14.87 12.92
C ASN A 373 -12.26 -14.38 13.08
N SER A 374 -12.47 -13.08 13.07
CA SER A 374 -13.83 -12.51 13.09
C SER A 374 -14.60 -12.80 11.80
N LYS A 375 -13.91 -12.84 10.64
CA LYS A 375 -14.46 -13.24 9.34
C LYS A 375 -14.87 -14.72 9.38
N ILE A 376 -13.97 -15.62 9.80
CA ILE A 376 -14.24 -17.07 9.97
C ILE A 376 -15.49 -17.31 10.81
N ALA A 377 -15.60 -16.63 11.96
CA ALA A 377 -16.73 -16.83 12.87
C ALA A 377 -18.09 -16.50 12.22
N LYS A 378 -18.13 -15.48 11.35
CA LYS A 378 -19.35 -14.97 10.71
C LYS A 378 -19.71 -15.68 9.41
N THR A 379 -18.77 -16.39 8.79
CA THR A 379 -18.98 -17.05 7.50
C THR A 379 -19.78 -18.33 7.66
N GLU A 380 -20.88 -18.45 6.92
CA GLU A 380 -21.79 -19.61 7.01
C GLU A 380 -21.80 -20.47 5.75
N LYS A 381 -21.51 -19.91 4.58
CA LYS A 381 -21.56 -20.64 3.31
C LYS A 381 -20.32 -21.50 3.13
N GLN A 382 -20.52 -22.74 2.66
CA GLN A 382 -19.44 -23.71 2.42
C GLN A 382 -18.40 -23.18 1.43
N GLU A 383 -18.83 -22.59 0.31
CA GLU A 383 -17.94 -22.02 -0.71
C GLU A 383 -17.08 -20.88 -0.15
N GLU A 384 -17.64 -20.04 0.72
CA GLU A 384 -16.90 -18.95 1.35
C GLU A 384 -15.88 -19.48 2.37
N ILE A 385 -16.19 -20.56 3.10
CA ILE A 385 -15.26 -21.21 4.04
C ILE A 385 -14.12 -21.89 3.28
N LEU A 386 -14.42 -22.57 2.17
CA LEU A 386 -13.41 -23.10 1.27
C LEU A 386 -12.49 -21.97 0.78
N SER A 387 -13.06 -20.83 0.38
CA SER A 387 -12.28 -19.64 0.02
C SER A 387 -11.37 -19.16 1.16
N LEU A 388 -11.85 -19.15 2.41
CA LEU A 388 -11.03 -18.80 3.58
C LEU A 388 -9.85 -19.77 3.78
N ILE A 389 -10.02 -21.07 3.53
CA ILE A 389 -8.93 -22.07 3.57
C ILE A 389 -7.83 -21.70 2.56
N TYR A 390 -8.22 -21.40 1.32
CA TYR A 390 -7.28 -20.99 0.27
C TYR A 390 -6.59 -19.66 0.58
N GLN A 391 -7.35 -18.65 1.04
CA GLN A 391 -6.81 -17.34 1.43
C GLN A 391 -5.81 -17.45 2.57
N PHE A 392 -6.11 -18.27 3.59
CA PHE A 392 -5.20 -18.48 4.71
C PHE A 392 -3.93 -19.22 4.27
N ARG A 393 -4.05 -20.28 3.46
CA ARG A 393 -2.89 -20.99 2.88
C ARG A 393 -2.03 -20.06 2.02
N TYR A 394 -2.66 -19.22 1.19
CA TYR A 394 -1.96 -18.19 0.41
C TYR A 394 -1.16 -17.25 1.32
N PHE A 395 -1.83 -16.69 2.34
CA PHE A 395 -1.22 -15.80 3.33
C PHE A 395 0.01 -16.41 4.01
N MET A 396 -0.07 -17.67 4.46
CA MET A 396 1.04 -18.37 5.12
C MET A 396 2.28 -18.50 4.23
N CYS A 397 2.09 -18.57 2.92
CA CYS A 397 3.16 -18.68 1.93
C CYS A 397 3.72 -17.33 1.44
N LEU A 398 3.12 -16.21 1.85
CA LEU A 398 3.61 -14.88 1.47
C LEU A 398 4.99 -14.62 2.06
N PRO A 399 5.91 -14.00 1.29
CA PRO A 399 7.18 -13.55 1.83
C PRO A 399 7.00 -12.52 2.95
N PHE A 400 7.59 -12.77 4.10
CA PHE A 400 7.69 -11.80 5.19
C PHE A 400 8.94 -10.92 5.04
N ASN A 401 10.05 -11.53 4.63
CA ASN A 401 11.28 -10.85 4.27
C ASN A 401 12.03 -11.67 3.21
N LEU A 402 13.29 -11.30 2.90
CA LEU A 402 14.09 -11.99 1.87
C LEU A 402 14.44 -13.46 2.20
N THR A 403 14.26 -13.88 3.46
CA THR A 403 14.61 -15.24 3.93
C THR A 403 13.38 -16.05 4.34
N GLN A 404 12.39 -15.43 4.97
CA GLN A 404 11.24 -16.08 5.62
C GLN A 404 9.93 -15.76 4.88
N ASN A 405 9.03 -16.73 4.86
CA ASN A 405 7.61 -16.51 4.63
C ASN A 405 6.91 -16.25 5.98
N VAL A 406 5.64 -15.88 5.94
CA VAL A 406 4.81 -15.68 7.15
C VAL A 406 4.81 -16.91 8.05
N LYS A 407 4.67 -18.12 7.47
CA LYS A 407 4.70 -19.37 8.23
C LYS A 407 5.99 -19.62 9.03
N ASP A 408 7.09 -18.99 8.62
CA ASP A 408 8.41 -19.15 9.24
C ASP A 408 8.67 -18.13 10.37
N VAL A 409 7.69 -17.30 10.73
CA VAL A 409 7.83 -16.22 11.74
C VAL A 409 7.37 -16.71 13.11
N ASP A 410 8.32 -17.11 13.96
CA ASP A 410 8.04 -17.70 15.27
C ASP A 410 7.20 -16.80 16.20
N VAL A 411 7.38 -15.46 16.11
CA VAL A 411 6.72 -14.49 17.02
C VAL A 411 5.19 -14.53 16.91
N ILE A 412 4.64 -14.91 15.75
CA ILE A 412 3.19 -14.96 15.50
C ILE A 412 2.63 -16.39 15.57
N LYS A 413 3.45 -17.39 15.92
CA LYS A 413 3.06 -18.81 15.84
C LYS A 413 1.83 -19.15 16.68
N GLU A 414 1.69 -18.53 17.85
CA GLU A 414 0.52 -18.72 18.72
C GLU A 414 -0.76 -18.14 18.10
N ASP A 415 -0.68 -16.93 17.53
CA ASP A 415 -1.79 -16.27 16.84
C ASP A 415 -2.23 -17.06 15.59
N VAL A 416 -1.26 -17.57 14.84
CA VAL A 416 -1.47 -18.46 13.68
C VAL A 416 -2.17 -19.75 14.13
N THR A 417 -1.65 -20.43 15.16
CA THR A 417 -2.22 -21.70 15.65
C THR A 417 -3.67 -21.53 16.12
N LYS A 418 -3.98 -20.39 16.74
CA LYS A 418 -5.36 -20.06 17.12
C LYS A 418 -6.27 -19.93 15.90
N THR A 419 -5.78 -19.28 14.84
CA THR A 419 -6.52 -19.07 13.60
C THR A 419 -6.73 -20.38 12.84
N GLU A 420 -5.71 -21.23 12.77
CA GLU A 420 -5.79 -22.57 12.19
C GLU A 420 -6.87 -23.41 12.87
N LYS A 421 -6.87 -23.47 14.21
CA LYS A 421 -7.89 -24.20 14.97
C LYS A 421 -9.30 -23.70 14.65
N GLN A 422 -9.50 -22.39 14.70
CA GLN A 422 -10.81 -21.80 14.46
C GLN A 422 -11.32 -22.08 13.03
N LEU A 423 -10.43 -21.99 12.03
CA LEU A 423 -10.78 -22.27 10.63
C LEU A 423 -11.11 -23.74 10.41
N VAL A 424 -10.32 -24.66 10.96
CA VAL A 424 -10.54 -26.10 10.86
C VAL A 424 -11.85 -26.51 11.54
N GLU A 425 -12.09 -26.03 12.77
CA GLU A 425 -13.35 -26.28 13.49
C GLU A 425 -14.56 -25.80 12.69
N LYS A 426 -14.49 -24.59 12.13
CA LYS A 426 -15.57 -24.03 11.29
C LYS A 426 -15.78 -24.85 10.00
N ALA A 427 -14.70 -25.30 9.37
CA ALA A 427 -14.76 -26.10 8.15
C ALA A 427 -15.37 -27.50 8.39
N ILE A 428 -15.06 -28.13 9.53
CA ILE A 428 -15.70 -29.39 9.96
C ILE A 428 -17.18 -29.15 10.27
N GLU A 429 -17.51 -28.12 11.06
CA GLU A 429 -18.89 -27.76 11.43
C GLU A 429 -19.78 -27.60 10.19
N LYS A 430 -19.26 -26.93 9.16
CA LYS A 430 -19.97 -26.68 7.91
C LYS A 430 -19.79 -27.77 6.85
N LYS A 431 -19.13 -28.89 7.19
CA LYS A 431 -18.91 -30.03 6.29
C LYS A 431 -18.18 -29.68 4.99
N VAL A 432 -17.24 -28.75 5.04
CA VAL A 432 -16.32 -28.44 3.93
C VAL A 432 -15.17 -29.43 3.90
N ILE A 433 -14.72 -29.86 5.07
CA ILE A 433 -13.72 -30.91 5.24
C ILE A 433 -14.27 -32.03 6.12
N SER A 434 -13.65 -33.21 6.04
CA SER A 434 -13.92 -34.33 6.96
C SER A 434 -13.31 -34.06 8.34
N ASP A 435 -13.48 -35.00 9.28
CA ASP A 435 -12.88 -34.94 10.63
C ASP A 435 -11.35 -35.17 10.56
N VAL A 436 -10.66 -34.22 9.94
CA VAL A 436 -9.23 -34.24 9.63
C VAL A 436 -8.45 -33.73 10.85
N PRO A 437 -7.34 -34.38 11.26
CA PRO A 437 -6.52 -33.88 12.35
C PRO A 437 -5.97 -32.49 12.05
N LEU A 438 -5.88 -31.64 13.08
CA LEU A 438 -5.36 -30.28 12.96
C LEU A 438 -3.98 -30.28 12.31
N GLU A 439 -3.08 -31.18 12.72
CA GLU A 439 -1.71 -31.27 12.18
C GLU A 439 -1.71 -31.47 10.66
N VAL A 440 -2.64 -32.25 10.11
CA VAL A 440 -2.74 -32.44 8.65
C VAL A 440 -3.13 -31.13 7.98
N MET A 441 -4.09 -30.41 8.56
CA MET A 441 -4.51 -29.09 8.05
C MET A 441 -3.42 -28.03 8.18
N GLN A 442 -2.63 -28.04 9.26
CA GLN A 442 -1.47 -27.15 9.44
C GLN A 442 -0.46 -27.35 8.31
N HIS A 443 -0.13 -28.60 8.00
CA HIS A 443 0.73 -28.90 6.85
C HIS A 443 0.12 -28.40 5.54
N LEU A 444 -1.18 -28.63 5.30
CA LEU A 444 -1.87 -28.12 4.11
C LEU A 444 -1.76 -26.60 3.96
N PHE A 445 -1.95 -25.83 5.04
CA PHE A 445 -1.82 -24.38 5.05
C PHE A 445 -0.41 -23.89 4.69
N GLU A 446 0.60 -24.74 4.78
CA GLU A 446 1.98 -24.43 4.45
C GLU A 446 2.43 -24.92 3.07
N THR A 447 1.61 -25.71 2.38
CA THR A 447 1.93 -26.28 1.06
C THR A 447 1.81 -25.27 -0.08
N ARG A 448 2.41 -25.62 -1.22
CA ARG A 448 2.24 -24.93 -2.51
C ARG A 448 1.41 -25.74 -3.51
N ILE A 449 0.49 -26.56 -3.01
CA ILE A 449 -0.46 -27.28 -3.87
C ILE A 449 -1.52 -26.29 -4.40
N VAL A 450 -1.87 -26.42 -5.67
CA VAL A 450 -2.85 -25.55 -6.37
C VAL A 450 -4.28 -25.97 -6.06
N ILE A 451 -4.59 -27.27 -6.19
CA ILE A 451 -5.95 -27.81 -6.01
C ILE A 451 -5.97 -28.66 -4.73
N LEU A 452 -6.52 -28.11 -3.66
CA LEU A 452 -6.60 -28.76 -2.36
C LEU A 452 -7.74 -29.79 -2.28
N GLU A 453 -8.82 -29.61 -3.04
CA GLU A 453 -10.04 -30.41 -2.91
C GLU A 453 -9.89 -31.88 -3.32
N GLU A 454 -8.89 -32.18 -4.15
CA GLU A 454 -8.59 -33.55 -4.59
C GLU A 454 -7.61 -34.28 -3.68
N LEU A 455 -7.19 -33.63 -2.59
CA LEU A 455 -6.22 -34.21 -1.68
C LEU A 455 -6.83 -35.27 -0.77
N TYR A 456 -6.04 -36.33 -0.62
CA TYR A 456 -6.28 -37.39 0.34
C TYR A 456 -5.13 -37.46 1.33
N TYR A 457 -5.40 -38.00 2.51
CA TYR A 457 -4.34 -38.32 3.47
C TYR A 457 -4.43 -39.77 3.93
N ARG A 458 -3.29 -40.34 4.30
CA ARG A 458 -3.18 -41.63 4.98
C ARG A 458 -2.26 -41.48 6.18
N ILE A 459 -2.66 -42.08 7.29
CA ILE A 459 -1.81 -42.18 8.49
C ILE A 459 -1.20 -43.58 8.53
N GLU A 460 0.12 -43.65 8.46
CA GLU A 460 0.91 -44.88 8.65
C GLU A 460 1.49 -44.90 10.05
N THR A 461 1.53 -46.09 10.66
CA THR A 461 2.28 -46.31 11.91
C THR A 461 3.54 -47.07 11.59
N LYS A 462 4.70 -46.51 11.93
CA LYS A 462 6.01 -47.14 11.76
C LYS A 462 6.88 -46.84 12.98
N ASP A 463 7.46 -47.87 13.57
CA ASP A 463 8.36 -47.76 14.74
C ASP A 463 7.74 -46.94 15.90
N GLU A 464 6.48 -47.25 16.25
CA GLU A 464 5.68 -46.56 17.28
C GLU A 464 5.42 -45.06 17.03
N LYS A 465 5.77 -44.56 15.84
CA LYS A 465 5.51 -43.19 15.38
C LYS A 465 4.42 -43.15 14.31
N TYR A 466 3.74 -42.02 14.23
CA TYR A 466 2.71 -41.77 13.22
C TYR A 466 3.27 -40.90 12.09
N TYR A 467 3.03 -41.31 10.86
CA TYR A 467 3.40 -40.56 9.66
C TYR A 467 2.16 -40.28 8.83
N VAL A 468 1.94 -39.02 8.51
CA VAL A 468 0.91 -38.62 7.54
C VAL A 468 1.55 -38.59 6.17
N GLN A 469 0.85 -39.16 5.19
CA GLN A 469 1.13 -39.01 3.77
C GLN A 469 -0.01 -38.26 3.12
N ILE A 470 0.31 -37.20 2.39
CA ILE A 470 -0.63 -36.46 1.54
C ILE A 470 -0.52 -36.99 0.12
N PHE A 471 -1.65 -37.22 -0.51
CA PHE A 471 -1.75 -37.70 -1.89
C PHE A 471 -2.56 -36.72 -2.72
N ASP A 472 -2.03 -36.37 -3.89
CA ASP A 472 -2.81 -35.87 -5.01
C ASP A 472 -3.08 -37.07 -5.93
N ASP A 473 -4.35 -37.48 -6.02
CA ASP A 473 -4.73 -38.77 -6.59
C ASP A 473 -3.84 -39.90 -6.07
N ASN A 474 -3.06 -40.57 -6.92
CA ASN A 474 -2.22 -41.71 -6.53
C ASN A 474 -0.75 -41.35 -6.30
N ILE A 475 -0.40 -40.06 -6.40
CA ILE A 475 0.97 -39.58 -6.24
C ILE A 475 1.13 -39.09 -4.81
N THR A 476 2.15 -39.59 -4.12
CA THR A 476 2.50 -39.10 -2.78
C THR A 476 3.22 -37.76 -2.92
N GLU A 477 2.61 -36.70 -2.42
CA GLU A 477 3.18 -35.34 -2.43
C GLU A 477 4.14 -35.14 -1.26
N GLU A 478 3.70 -35.47 -0.04
CA GLU A 478 4.47 -35.22 1.18
C GLU A 478 4.32 -36.36 2.20
N LYS A 479 5.36 -36.56 3.02
CA LYS A 479 5.35 -37.45 4.19
C LYS A 479 5.99 -36.76 5.39
N PHE A 480 5.29 -36.70 6.51
CA PHE A 480 5.78 -36.06 7.74
C PHE A 480 5.36 -36.83 8.99
N GLU A 481 6.15 -36.70 10.07
CA GLU A 481 5.87 -37.31 11.37
C GLU A 481 4.90 -36.43 12.17
N VAL A 482 3.91 -37.05 12.83
CA VAL A 482 2.96 -36.37 13.73
C VAL A 482 2.99 -36.97 15.13
N LYS A 483 2.75 -36.12 16.14
CA LYS A 483 2.86 -36.50 17.56
C LYS A 483 1.66 -37.29 18.08
N SER A 484 0.47 -37.06 17.54
CA SER A 484 -0.78 -37.72 17.95
C SER A 484 -1.77 -37.74 16.78
N ILE A 485 -2.67 -38.72 16.74
CA ILE A 485 -3.62 -38.92 15.63
C ILE A 485 -5.09 -39.09 16.08
N GLY A 486 -5.39 -38.86 17.36
CA GLY A 486 -6.74 -39.04 17.89
C GLY A 486 -7.33 -40.44 17.62
N ASN A 487 -8.63 -40.51 17.33
CA ASN A 487 -9.37 -41.77 17.05
C ASN A 487 -9.48 -42.11 15.54
N ILE A 488 -8.56 -41.64 14.70
CA ILE A 488 -8.67 -41.77 13.25
C ILE A 488 -8.14 -43.14 12.77
N LYS A 489 -8.81 -43.72 11.78
CA LYS A 489 -8.43 -45.01 11.19
C LYS A 489 -7.07 -44.91 10.50
N THR A 490 -6.11 -45.72 10.92
CA THR A 490 -4.79 -45.85 10.30
C THR A 490 -4.86 -46.69 9.02
N ASN A 491 -3.86 -46.53 8.15
CA ASN A 491 -3.65 -47.27 6.90
C ASN A 491 -4.79 -47.20 5.87
N LYS A 492 -5.72 -46.25 6.00
CA LYS A 492 -6.75 -45.96 5.00
C LYS A 492 -6.54 -44.59 4.38
N LYS A 493 -6.72 -44.49 3.07
CA LYS A 493 -6.74 -43.21 2.34
C LYS A 493 -8.09 -42.52 2.55
N LEU A 494 -8.06 -41.31 3.08
CA LEU A 494 -9.25 -40.52 3.46
C LEU A 494 -9.25 -39.20 2.69
N LYS A 495 -10.41 -38.80 2.16
CA LYS A 495 -10.55 -37.52 1.44
C LYS A 495 -10.60 -36.37 2.46
N ILE A 496 -9.87 -35.30 2.18
CA ILE A 496 -9.79 -34.13 3.08
C ILE A 496 -11.05 -33.29 2.92
N PHE A 497 -11.39 -32.90 1.70
CA PHE A 497 -12.56 -32.08 1.36
C PHE A 497 -13.78 -32.94 0.99
N ILE A 498 -14.99 -32.54 1.39
CA ILE A 498 -16.24 -33.32 1.20
C ILE A 498 -17.16 -32.67 0.19
#